data_AF-A0A2K3LE62-F1
#
_entry.id   AF-A0A2K3LE62-F1
#
_cell.length_a   1.000
_cell.length_b   1.000
_cell.length_c   1.000
_cell.angle_alpha   90.00
_cell.angle_beta   90.00
_cell.angle_gamma   90.00
#
_symmetry.space_group_name_H-M   'P 1'
#
loop_
_entity.id
_entity.type
_entity.pdbx_description
1 polymer ?
#
loop_
_entity_poly.entity_id
_entity_poly.type
_entity_poly.pdbx_seq_one_letter_code
_entity_poly.pdbx_strand_id
1 'polypeptide(L)'
;MIPRLRSVTCSNFWMKYLYKYLLIGCSRTTILALSFLNSQVIIGTNSSASCLPSPAASSIQHIRRMLKMGTMDLMENADDFAEFVNELKDYAWRLNKEERYFLDCVLRLHRELVANVSFIIAAEDVQECHKEVTEALTSQIGLTKESMKLQEEIVGLCFSKEKRVDEEIASLQNELKPLLKRKHALQGEIHEDVTKLIVRSHSLMELLGKQEELGEDLKQIEVNSARAKRCKRAIEEMHLDAVMVAKKLDAPVVN
;
A
#
# COMPACT_ATOMS: atom_id res chain seq x y z
N MET A 1 4.92 -9.86 5.60
CA MET A 1 3.98 -10.57 4.72
C MET A 1 3.59 -9.61 3.59
N ILE A 2 4.14 -9.80 2.38
CA ILE A 2 3.87 -8.99 1.19
C ILE A 2 3.03 -9.86 0.25
N PRO A 3 1.87 -9.41 -0.29
CA PRO A 3 1.07 -10.24 -1.18
C PRO A 3 1.75 -10.39 -2.53
N ARG A 4 1.91 -11.65 -2.97
CA ARG A 4 2.33 -12.04 -4.32
C ARG A 4 1.32 -11.51 -5.34
N LEU A 5 1.74 -10.56 -6.16
CA LEU A 5 1.04 -10.20 -7.40
C LEU A 5 1.20 -11.37 -8.38
N ARG A 6 0.06 -11.97 -8.74
CA ARG A 6 -0.04 -13.04 -9.74
C ARG A 6 0.41 -12.50 -11.09
N SER A 7 1.36 -13.20 -11.71
CA SER A 7 1.79 -12.97 -13.08
C SER A 7 0.63 -13.23 -14.04
N VAL A 8 0.30 -12.21 -14.84
CA VAL A 8 -0.66 -12.34 -15.93
C VAL A 8 0.05 -13.04 -17.09
N THR A 9 -0.24 -14.32 -17.24
CA THR A 9 0.17 -15.19 -18.34
C THR A 9 -0.64 -14.88 -19.59
N CYS A 10 -0.50 -13.69 -20.17
CA CYS A 10 -1.16 -13.34 -21.45
C CYS A 10 -0.20 -13.27 -22.65
N SER A 11 1.13 -13.22 -22.43
CA SER A 11 2.09 -13.01 -23.53
C SER A 11 2.32 -14.25 -24.41
N ASN A 12 2.06 -15.46 -23.91
CA ASN A 12 2.47 -16.70 -24.59
C ASN A 12 1.49 -17.21 -25.65
N PHE A 13 0.27 -16.68 -25.71
CA PHE A 13 -0.73 -17.13 -26.68
C PHE A 13 -0.65 -16.36 -28.01
N TRP A 14 -0.38 -15.05 -27.97
CA TRP A 14 -0.31 -14.20 -29.16
C TRP A 14 1.05 -14.25 -29.87
N MET A 15 2.16 -14.37 -29.14
CA MET A 15 3.50 -14.52 -29.74
C MET A 15 3.64 -15.79 -30.60
N LYS A 16 2.97 -16.89 -30.23
CA LYS A 16 3.00 -18.14 -31.02
C LYS A 16 2.18 -18.06 -32.31
N TYR A 17 1.17 -17.20 -32.36
CA TYR A 17 0.41 -16.94 -33.60
C TYR A 17 1.18 -16.01 -34.54
N LEU A 18 1.79 -14.94 -34.03
CA LEU A 18 2.56 -14.00 -34.87
C LEU A 18 3.80 -14.66 -35.53
N TYR A 19 4.52 -15.51 -34.80
CA TYR A 19 5.72 -16.19 -35.35
C TYR A 19 5.39 -17.20 -36.46
N LYS A 20 4.15 -17.72 -36.51
CA LYS A 20 3.74 -18.69 -37.53
C LYS A 20 3.36 -18.04 -38.86
N TYR A 21 3.00 -16.75 -38.86
CA TYR A 21 2.68 -15.98 -40.07
C TYR A 21 3.89 -15.21 -40.62
N LEU A 22 4.83 -14.76 -39.78
CA LEU A 22 6.00 -13.99 -40.23
C LEU A 22 7.08 -14.83 -40.97
N LEU A 23 7.05 -16.16 -40.84
CA LEU A 23 8.05 -17.07 -41.43
C LEU A 23 7.66 -17.61 -42.81
N ILE A 24 6.47 -17.31 -43.32
CA ILE A 24 5.97 -17.81 -44.60
C ILE A 24 5.82 -16.64 -45.57
N GLY A 25 6.93 -16.30 -46.22
CA GLY A 25 6.94 -15.68 -47.54
C GLY A 25 6.80 -14.16 -47.57
N CYS A 26 7.85 -13.49 -48.05
CA CYS A 26 7.77 -12.82 -49.35
C CYS A 26 9.17 -12.39 -49.82
N SER A 27 9.56 -12.83 -51.02
CA SER A 27 10.77 -12.39 -51.71
C SER A 27 10.67 -10.91 -52.08
N ARG A 28 11.68 -10.14 -51.67
CA ARG A 28 11.81 -8.67 -51.72
C ARG A 28 11.80 -7.99 -53.12
N THR A 29 11.32 -8.62 -54.19
CA THR A 29 11.57 -8.14 -55.56
C THR A 29 10.45 -7.35 -56.25
N THR A 30 9.25 -7.23 -55.68
CA THR A 30 8.08 -6.70 -56.44
C THR A 30 7.67 -5.25 -56.13
N ILE A 31 8.11 -4.66 -55.00
CA ILE A 31 7.63 -3.34 -54.54
C ILE A 31 8.13 -2.18 -55.43
N LEU A 32 9.22 -2.34 -56.19
CA LEU A 32 9.72 -1.32 -57.11
C LEU A 32 8.99 -1.28 -58.47
N ALA A 33 8.12 -2.25 -58.78
CA ALA A 33 7.44 -2.31 -60.08
C ALA A 33 6.17 -1.43 -60.16
N LEU A 34 5.52 -1.16 -59.03
CA LEU A 34 4.24 -0.42 -59.00
C LEU A 34 4.43 1.10 -59.08
N SER A 35 5.54 1.64 -58.57
CA SER A 35 5.88 3.06 -58.72
C SER A 35 6.24 3.45 -60.16
N PHE A 36 6.62 2.48 -61.01
CA PHE A 36 6.97 2.73 -62.42
C PHE A 36 5.76 2.80 -63.36
N LEU A 37 4.62 2.20 -62.96
CA LEU A 37 3.38 2.21 -63.76
C LEU A 37 2.59 3.51 -63.62
N ASN A 38 2.70 4.19 -62.46
CA ASN A 38 1.98 5.43 -62.21
C ASN A 38 2.49 6.63 -63.05
N SER A 39 3.70 6.52 -63.64
CA SER A 39 4.29 7.57 -64.49
C SER A 39 4.03 7.39 -65.99
N GLN A 40 3.39 6.30 -66.45
CA GLN A 40 3.17 6.06 -67.90
C GLN A 40 1.72 6.23 -68.37
N VAL A 41 0.76 6.50 -67.49
CA VAL A 41 -0.64 6.74 -67.90
C VAL A 41 -0.90 8.24 -68.07
N ILE A 42 -0.16 8.88 -68.97
CA ILE A 42 -0.55 10.15 -69.60
C ILE A 42 -0.73 9.87 -71.08
N ILE A 43 -1.94 9.47 -71.47
CA ILE A 43 -2.29 9.26 -72.88
C ILE A 43 -2.92 10.54 -73.43
N GLY A 44 -2.26 11.04 -74.47
CA GLY A 44 -2.68 12.16 -75.30
C GLY A 44 -4.02 11.95 -75.99
N THR A 45 -4.60 13.09 -76.36
CA THR A 45 -5.92 13.23 -76.96
C THR A 45 -5.85 13.31 -78.48
N ASN A 46 -6.75 12.53 -79.09
CA ASN A 46 -7.49 12.75 -80.34
C ASN A 46 -6.83 12.36 -81.67
N SER A 47 -7.36 11.29 -82.27
CA SER A 47 -7.57 11.24 -83.72
C SER A 47 -8.91 10.55 -84.01
N SER A 48 -9.70 11.16 -84.89
CA SER A 48 -11.05 10.77 -85.27
C SER A 48 -11.04 9.77 -86.42
N ALA A 49 -11.81 8.68 -86.28
CA ALA A 49 -12.39 7.97 -87.41
C ALA A 49 -13.65 7.23 -86.95
N SER A 50 -14.71 7.41 -87.74
CA SER A 50 -16.03 6.81 -87.58
C SER A 50 -16.01 5.28 -87.72
N CYS A 51 -16.54 4.56 -86.74
CA CYS A 51 -17.27 3.30 -86.87
C CYS A 51 -17.85 2.93 -85.49
N LEU A 52 -18.90 2.09 -85.47
CA LEU A 52 -19.71 1.65 -84.32
C LEU A 52 -19.01 1.68 -82.95
N PRO A 53 -19.71 2.11 -81.87
CA PRO A 53 -19.13 2.14 -80.52
C PRO A 53 -18.55 0.77 -80.17
N SER A 54 -17.28 0.77 -79.73
CA SER A 54 -16.58 -0.44 -79.28
C SER A 54 -17.45 -1.13 -78.22
N PRO A 55 -17.78 -2.43 -78.37
CA PRO A 55 -18.57 -3.15 -77.37
C PRO A 55 -17.91 -3.17 -75.98
N ALA A 56 -16.60 -2.97 -75.93
CA ALA A 56 -15.79 -2.89 -74.71
C ALA A 56 -15.69 -1.48 -74.10
N ALA A 57 -16.32 -0.46 -74.71
CA ALA A 57 -16.15 0.93 -74.29
C ALA A 57 -16.61 1.19 -72.84
N SER A 58 -17.66 0.50 -72.37
CA SER A 58 -18.16 0.61 -70.98
C SER A 58 -17.15 0.08 -69.97
N SER A 59 -16.62 -1.12 -70.19
CA SER A 59 -15.62 -1.77 -69.32
C SER A 59 -14.31 -1.00 -69.33
N ILE A 60 -13.84 -0.55 -70.50
CA ILE A 60 -12.65 0.31 -70.60
C ILE A 60 -12.86 1.60 -69.81
N GLN A 61 -14.03 2.23 -69.91
CA GLN A 61 -14.32 3.45 -69.18
C GLN A 61 -14.37 3.20 -67.66
N HIS A 62 -14.95 2.08 -67.20
CA HIS A 62 -14.99 1.71 -65.79
C HIS A 62 -13.60 1.43 -65.23
N ILE A 63 -12.81 0.59 -65.89
CA ILE A 63 -11.42 0.31 -65.52
C ILE A 63 -10.64 1.62 -65.45
N ARG A 64 -10.79 2.53 -66.43
CA ARG A 64 -10.13 3.85 -66.39
C ARG A 64 -10.59 4.74 -65.24
N ARG A 65 -11.80 4.58 -64.71
CA ARG A 65 -12.25 5.29 -63.51
C ARG A 65 -11.62 4.68 -62.26
N MET A 66 -11.57 3.34 -62.17
CA MET A 66 -10.93 2.64 -61.05
C MET A 66 -9.43 2.91 -60.98
N LEU A 67 -8.74 2.92 -62.12
CA LEU A 67 -7.32 3.27 -62.19
C LEU A 67 -7.02 4.74 -61.83
N LYS A 68 -8.04 5.60 -61.73
CA LYS A 68 -7.90 6.99 -61.24
C LYS A 68 -8.12 7.10 -59.73
N MET A 69 -8.55 6.03 -59.06
CA MET A 69 -8.67 5.99 -57.60
C MET A 69 -7.28 5.88 -56.96
N GLY A 70 -7.20 6.10 -55.64
CA GLY A 70 -5.96 5.83 -54.91
C GLY A 70 -5.61 4.34 -54.96
N THR A 71 -4.33 4.00 -54.81
CA THR A 71 -3.87 2.61 -54.83
C THR A 71 -4.57 1.76 -53.75
N MET A 72 -4.78 2.33 -52.55
CA MET A 72 -5.53 1.66 -51.46
C MET A 72 -6.97 1.40 -51.86
N ASP A 73 -7.67 2.42 -52.36
CA ASP A 73 -9.06 2.28 -52.83
C ASP A 73 -9.15 1.22 -53.93
N LEU A 74 -8.20 1.17 -54.87
CA LEU A 74 -8.17 0.15 -55.92
C LEU A 74 -7.94 -1.26 -55.35
N MET A 75 -7.14 -1.39 -54.29
CA MET A 75 -6.89 -2.67 -53.61
C MET A 75 -8.11 -3.14 -52.81
N GLU A 76 -8.83 -2.23 -52.16
CA GLU A 76 -10.10 -2.52 -51.48
C GLU A 76 -11.19 -2.95 -52.46
N ASN A 77 -11.17 -2.40 -53.68
CA ASN A 77 -12.10 -2.74 -54.77
C ASN A 77 -11.50 -3.75 -55.77
N ALA A 78 -10.57 -4.61 -55.34
CA ALA A 78 -9.89 -5.56 -56.22
C ALA A 78 -10.83 -6.58 -56.87
N ASP A 79 -11.89 -6.99 -56.18
CA ASP A 79 -12.90 -7.93 -56.69
C ASP A 79 -13.73 -7.29 -57.81
N ASP A 80 -14.21 -6.06 -57.60
CA ASP A 80 -14.92 -5.27 -58.62
C ASP A 80 -14.01 -4.99 -59.83
N PHE A 81 -12.73 -4.69 -59.57
CA PHE A 81 -11.75 -4.49 -60.64
C PHE A 81 -11.60 -5.76 -61.48
N ALA A 82 -11.48 -6.92 -60.84
CA ALA A 82 -11.37 -8.21 -61.51
C ALA A 82 -12.58 -8.52 -62.40
N GLU A 83 -13.80 -8.17 -61.97
CA GLU A 83 -15.03 -8.33 -62.77
C GLU A 83 -14.91 -7.59 -64.11
N PHE A 84 -14.55 -6.31 -64.08
CA PHE A 84 -14.40 -5.51 -65.32
C PHE A 84 -13.20 -5.95 -66.17
N VAL A 85 -12.10 -6.42 -65.57
CA VAL A 85 -10.96 -6.98 -66.31
C VAL A 85 -11.37 -8.24 -67.07
N ASN A 86 -12.15 -9.12 -66.44
CA ASN A 86 -12.66 -10.34 -67.07
C ASN A 86 -13.66 -10.01 -68.19
N GLU A 87 -14.57 -9.05 -67.98
CA GLU A 87 -15.48 -8.56 -69.01
C GLU A 87 -14.72 -8.01 -70.23
N LEU A 88 -13.69 -7.19 -70.01
CA LEU A 88 -12.85 -6.67 -71.10
C LEU A 88 -12.09 -7.78 -71.85
N LYS A 89 -11.65 -8.81 -71.13
CA LYS A 89 -10.94 -9.97 -71.70
C LYS A 89 -11.84 -10.78 -72.63
N ASP A 90 -13.13 -10.91 -72.33
CA ASP A 90 -14.09 -11.60 -73.19
C ASP A 90 -14.26 -10.92 -74.56
N TYR A 91 -13.94 -9.62 -74.64
CA TYR A 91 -13.91 -8.84 -75.88
C TYR A 91 -12.56 -8.85 -76.62
N ALA A 92 -11.54 -9.59 -76.17
CA ALA A 92 -10.16 -9.52 -76.68
C ALA A 92 -9.98 -9.74 -78.21
N TRP A 93 -10.92 -10.43 -78.85
CA TRP A 93 -10.93 -10.68 -80.29
C TRP A 93 -11.41 -9.48 -81.13
N ARG A 94 -12.10 -8.50 -80.51
CA ARG A 94 -12.61 -7.27 -81.15
C ARG A 94 -11.80 -6.02 -80.85
N LEU A 95 -10.87 -6.08 -79.91
CA LEU A 95 -10.07 -4.93 -79.50
C LEU A 95 -9.11 -4.50 -80.60
N ASN A 96 -8.99 -3.18 -80.77
CA ASN A 96 -7.95 -2.61 -81.63
C ASN A 96 -6.55 -2.73 -80.98
N LYS A 97 -5.50 -2.29 -81.68
CA LYS A 97 -4.11 -2.42 -81.21
C LYS A 97 -3.86 -1.72 -79.86
N GLU A 98 -4.43 -0.54 -79.65
CA GLU A 98 -4.27 0.25 -78.43
C GLU A 98 -5.07 -0.36 -77.26
N GLU A 99 -6.32 -0.75 -77.53
CA GLU A 99 -7.17 -1.42 -76.54
C GLU A 99 -6.60 -2.77 -76.09
N ARG A 100 -5.99 -3.53 -77.03
CA ARG A 100 -5.31 -4.79 -76.70
C ARG A 100 -4.08 -4.55 -75.82
N TYR A 101 -3.29 -3.51 -76.10
CA TYR A 101 -2.19 -3.12 -75.23
C TYR A 101 -2.67 -2.70 -73.84
N PHE A 102 -3.76 -1.93 -73.76
CA PHE A 102 -4.40 -1.58 -72.49
C PHE A 102 -4.84 -2.83 -71.71
N LEU A 103 -5.50 -3.79 -72.36
CA LEU A 103 -5.89 -5.06 -71.74
C LEU A 103 -4.66 -5.82 -71.20
N ASP A 104 -3.55 -5.90 -71.94
CA ASP A 104 -2.32 -6.55 -71.46
C ASP A 104 -1.77 -5.88 -70.19
N CYS A 105 -1.76 -4.55 -70.15
CA CYS A 105 -1.35 -3.81 -68.95
C CYS A 105 -2.26 -4.09 -67.75
N VAL A 106 -3.57 -4.06 -67.98
CA VAL A 106 -4.59 -4.29 -66.94
C VAL A 106 -4.56 -5.73 -66.43
N LEU A 107 -4.36 -6.72 -67.32
CA LEU A 107 -4.20 -8.12 -66.94
C LEU A 107 -2.95 -8.34 -66.08
N ARG A 108 -1.85 -7.66 -66.40
CA ARG A 108 -0.63 -7.70 -65.57
C ARG A 108 -0.89 -7.10 -64.18
N LEU A 109 -1.54 -5.94 -64.12
CA LEU A 109 -1.90 -5.30 -62.86
C LEU A 109 -2.85 -6.18 -62.03
N HIS A 110 -3.88 -6.75 -62.64
CA HIS A 110 -4.82 -7.66 -61.99
C HIS A 110 -4.10 -8.88 -61.38
N ARG A 111 -3.16 -9.50 -62.11
CA ARG A 111 -2.35 -10.62 -61.57
C ARG A 111 -1.56 -10.20 -60.33
N GLU A 112 -0.93 -9.04 -60.36
CA GLU A 112 -0.17 -8.52 -59.22
C GLU A 112 -1.09 -8.15 -58.05
N LEU A 113 -2.25 -7.55 -58.31
CA LEU A 113 -3.25 -7.24 -57.28
C LEU A 113 -3.73 -8.53 -56.60
N VAL A 114 -4.18 -9.52 -57.36
CA VAL A 114 -4.64 -10.81 -56.82
C VAL A 114 -3.54 -11.53 -56.02
N ALA A 115 -2.28 -11.44 -56.45
CA ALA A 115 -1.18 -12.09 -55.75
C ALA A 115 -0.76 -11.39 -54.45
N ASN A 116 -0.90 -10.06 -54.35
CA ASN A 116 -0.28 -9.28 -53.29
C ASN A 116 -1.28 -8.57 -52.35
N VAL A 117 -2.52 -8.28 -52.77
CA VAL A 117 -3.47 -7.48 -51.97
C VAL A 117 -3.71 -8.06 -50.59
N SER A 118 -4.04 -9.36 -50.50
CA SER A 118 -4.29 -10.00 -49.21
C SER A 118 -3.06 -10.00 -48.29
N PHE A 119 -1.85 -10.07 -48.86
CA PHE A 119 -0.61 -9.99 -48.08
C PHE A 119 -0.36 -8.57 -47.59
N ILE A 120 -0.54 -7.55 -48.43
CA ILE A 120 -0.29 -6.15 -48.06
C ILE A 120 -1.23 -5.72 -46.94
N ILE A 121 -2.54 -5.96 -47.08
CA ILE A 121 -3.54 -5.63 -46.05
C ILE A 121 -3.18 -6.33 -44.73
N ALA A 122 -2.92 -7.64 -44.77
CA ALA A 122 -2.55 -8.37 -43.55
C ALA A 122 -1.23 -7.88 -42.93
N ALA A 123 -0.26 -7.45 -43.74
CA ALA A 123 1.01 -6.90 -43.25
C ALA A 123 0.81 -5.53 -42.59
N GLU A 124 -0.01 -4.66 -43.18
CA GLU A 124 -0.38 -3.35 -42.63
C GLU A 124 -1.16 -3.49 -41.32
N ASP A 125 -2.16 -4.37 -41.27
CA ASP A 125 -2.93 -4.67 -40.06
C ASP A 125 -2.04 -5.16 -38.91
N VAL A 126 -1.12 -6.11 -39.20
CA VAL A 126 -0.18 -6.62 -38.21
C VAL A 126 0.79 -5.53 -37.75
N GLN A 127 1.24 -4.66 -38.66
CA GLN A 127 2.12 -3.55 -38.33
C GLN A 127 1.43 -2.53 -37.40
N GLU A 128 0.18 -2.16 -37.70
CA GLU A 128 -0.63 -1.27 -36.86
C GLU A 128 -0.87 -1.89 -35.48
N CYS A 129 -1.32 -3.15 -35.44
CA CYS A 129 -1.48 -3.90 -34.19
C CYS A 129 -0.17 -3.96 -33.38
N HIS A 130 0.97 -4.23 -34.02
CA HIS A 130 2.26 -4.25 -33.34
C HIS A 130 2.65 -2.88 -32.76
N LYS A 131 2.34 -1.80 -33.48
CA LYS A 131 2.58 -0.44 -33.02
C LYS A 131 1.74 -0.14 -31.77
N GLU A 132 0.44 -0.40 -31.81
CA GLU A 132 -0.46 -0.20 -30.66
C GLU A 132 -0.02 -1.00 -29.43
N VAL A 133 0.31 -2.28 -29.62
CA VAL A 133 0.80 -3.14 -28.53
C VAL A 133 2.12 -2.63 -27.96
N THR A 134 3.03 -2.15 -28.82
CA THR A 134 4.33 -1.60 -28.38
C THR A 134 4.13 -0.33 -27.57
N GLU A 135 3.29 0.60 -28.04
CA GLU A 135 2.98 1.83 -27.32
C GLU A 135 2.33 1.54 -25.96
N ALA A 136 1.34 0.65 -25.91
CA ALA A 136 0.69 0.23 -24.67
C ALA A 136 1.68 -0.43 -23.70
N LEU A 137 2.56 -1.31 -24.19
CA LEU A 137 3.60 -1.94 -23.39
C LEU A 137 4.60 -0.92 -22.84
N THR A 138 5.02 0.05 -23.66
CA THR A 138 5.90 1.14 -23.22
C THR A 138 5.25 1.97 -22.11
N SER A 139 3.97 2.32 -22.24
CA SER A 139 3.22 3.01 -21.19
C SER A 139 3.15 2.19 -19.90
N GLN A 140 2.86 0.88 -20.00
CA GLN A 140 2.81 -0.01 -18.84
C GLN A 140 4.18 -0.13 -18.13
N ILE A 141 5.27 -0.22 -18.90
CA ILE A 141 6.64 -0.22 -18.36
C ILE A 141 6.91 1.08 -17.59
N GLY A 142 6.51 2.23 -18.14
CA GLY A 142 6.63 3.53 -17.49
C GLY A 142 5.92 3.58 -16.14
N LEU A 143 4.63 3.24 -16.12
CA LEU A 143 3.82 3.19 -14.90
C LEU A 143 4.41 2.25 -13.84
N THR A 144 4.91 1.09 -14.27
CA THR A 144 5.54 0.12 -13.36
C THR A 144 6.81 0.69 -12.72
N LYS A 145 7.66 1.38 -13.49
CA LYS A 145 8.87 2.03 -12.96
C LYS A 145 8.55 3.12 -11.94
N GLU A 146 7.55 3.96 -12.21
CA GLU A 146 7.11 5.00 -11.27
C GLU A 146 6.54 4.39 -9.98
N SER A 147 5.73 3.33 -10.10
CA SER A 147 5.23 2.60 -8.94
C SER A 147 6.35 1.98 -8.11
N MET A 148 7.39 1.44 -8.74
CA MET A 148 8.55 0.89 -8.03
C MET A 148 9.30 1.99 -7.28
N LYS A 149 9.56 3.13 -7.92
CA LYS A 149 10.23 4.27 -7.28
C LYS A 149 9.45 4.79 -6.07
N LEU A 150 8.13 4.92 -6.18
CA LEU A 150 7.28 5.31 -5.06
C LEU A 150 7.36 4.31 -3.89
N GLN A 151 7.38 3.00 -4.19
CA GLN A 151 7.54 1.96 -3.17
C GLN A 151 8.90 2.05 -2.46
N GLU A 152 9.98 2.30 -3.21
CA GLU A 152 11.32 2.52 -2.63
C GLU A 152 11.34 3.72 -1.68
N GLU A 153 10.72 4.85 -2.07
CA GLU A 153 10.60 6.04 -1.24
C GLU A 153 9.80 5.76 0.05
N ILE A 154 8.68 5.05 -0.05
CA ILE A 154 7.86 4.65 1.12
C ILE A 154 8.67 3.77 2.08
N VAL A 155 9.37 2.77 1.54
CA VAL A 155 10.23 1.88 2.35
C VAL A 155 11.33 2.68 3.05
N GLY A 156 11.97 3.61 2.34
CA GLY A 156 12.97 4.51 2.93
C GLY A 156 12.41 5.36 4.09
N LEU A 157 11.20 5.91 3.91
CA LEU A 157 10.51 6.65 4.98
C LEU A 157 10.20 5.77 6.19
N CYS A 158 9.73 4.53 5.98
CA CYS A 158 9.46 3.58 7.04
C CYS A 158 10.71 3.28 7.89
N PHE A 159 11.85 2.98 7.25
CA PHE A 159 13.10 2.74 7.98
C PHE A 159 13.57 3.97 8.76
N SER A 160 13.40 5.18 8.21
CA SER A 160 13.75 6.41 8.93
C SER A 160 12.90 6.62 10.19
N LYS A 161 11.62 6.28 10.13
CA LYS A 161 10.69 6.38 11.26
C LYS A 161 10.99 5.31 12.30
N GLU A 162 11.22 4.07 11.88
CA GLU A 162 11.62 2.97 12.76
C GLU A 162 12.86 3.35 13.59
N LYS A 163 13.92 3.85 12.93
CA LYS A 163 15.13 4.31 13.61
C LYS A 163 14.85 5.39 14.67
N ARG A 164 13.99 6.37 14.36
CA ARG A 164 13.62 7.43 15.32
C ARG A 164 12.86 6.87 16.52
N VAL A 165 11.97 5.91 16.29
CA VAL A 165 11.24 5.22 17.36
C VAL A 165 12.21 4.44 18.25
N ASP A 166 13.18 3.74 17.66
CA ASP A 166 14.22 3.03 18.42
C ASP A 166 15.06 3.98 19.28
N GLU A 167 15.45 5.14 18.74
CA GLU A 167 16.15 6.20 19.47
C GLU A 167 15.33 6.73 20.66
N GLU A 168 14.02 6.96 20.46
CA GLU A 168 13.10 7.41 21.50
C GLU A 168 12.91 6.35 22.60
N ILE A 169 12.74 5.08 22.22
CA ILE A 169 12.69 3.95 23.16
C ILE A 169 13.97 3.90 24.00
N ALA A 170 15.13 4.04 23.38
CA ALA A 170 16.41 4.05 24.09
C ALA A 170 16.51 5.24 25.08
N SER A 171 16.04 6.43 24.69
CA SER A 171 15.99 7.60 25.57
C SER A 171 15.10 7.36 26.78
N LEU A 172 13.86 6.91 26.55
CA LEU A 172 12.90 6.62 27.62
C LEU A 172 13.39 5.52 28.57
N GLN A 173 14.05 4.48 28.05
CA GLN A 173 14.67 3.45 28.88
C GLN A 173 15.79 4.01 29.76
N ASN A 174 16.56 4.99 29.26
CA ASN A 174 17.60 5.65 30.04
C ASN A 174 17.03 6.55 31.14
N GLU A 175 15.89 7.21 30.90
CA GLU A 175 15.18 8.00 31.92
C GLU A 175 14.48 7.13 32.98
N LEU A 176 13.95 5.98 32.60
CA LEU A 176 13.25 5.07 33.52
C LEU A 176 14.18 4.48 34.59
N LYS A 177 15.43 4.15 34.22
CA LYS A 177 16.43 3.54 35.12
C LYS A 177 16.68 4.34 36.41
N PRO A 178 17.01 5.65 36.38
CA PRO A 178 17.23 6.44 37.60
C PRO A 178 15.94 6.63 38.42
N LEU A 179 14.76 6.73 37.78
CA LEU A 179 13.49 6.82 38.48
C LEU A 179 13.20 5.56 39.30
N LEU A 180 13.45 4.37 38.73
CA LEU A 180 13.34 3.11 39.45
C LEU A 180 14.32 3.03 40.63
N LYS A 181 15.57 3.48 40.45
CA LYS A 181 16.54 3.56 41.55
C LYS A 181 16.04 4.47 42.68
N ARG A 182 15.50 5.66 42.36
CA ARG A 182 14.96 6.59 43.37
C ARG A 182 13.74 6.01 44.09
N LYS A 183 12.85 5.33 43.36
CA LYS A 183 11.70 4.62 43.96
C LYS A 183 12.17 3.61 45.02
N HIS A 184 13.16 2.77 44.69
CA HIS A 184 13.68 1.78 45.63
C HIS A 184 14.36 2.43 46.85
N ALA A 185 15.11 3.52 46.66
CA ALA A 185 15.71 4.26 47.77
C ALA A 185 14.63 4.82 48.72
N LEU A 186 13.59 5.46 48.18
CA LEU A 186 12.46 5.98 48.97
C LEU A 186 11.71 4.87 49.72
N GLN A 187 11.51 3.71 49.09
CA GLN A 187 10.89 2.56 49.76
C GLN A 187 11.72 2.10 50.96
N GLY A 188 13.05 2.12 50.85
CA GLY A 188 13.95 1.83 51.97
C GLY A 188 13.84 2.86 53.10
N GLU A 189 13.85 4.15 52.76
CA GLU A 189 13.68 5.25 53.73
C GLU A 189 12.34 5.13 54.49
N ILE A 190 11.23 4.90 53.77
CA ILE A 190 9.90 4.72 54.37
C ILE A 190 9.87 3.49 55.29
N HIS A 191 10.46 2.37 54.86
CA HIS A 191 10.47 1.14 55.66
C HIS A 191 11.21 1.32 56.99
N GLU A 192 12.33 2.03 56.96
CA GLU A 192 13.10 2.38 58.16
C GLU A 192 12.29 3.27 59.11
N ASP A 193 11.62 4.31 58.58
CA ASP A 193 10.80 5.21 59.40
C ASP A 193 9.59 4.52 60.02
N VAL A 194 8.91 3.64 59.27
CA VAL A 194 7.83 2.79 59.80
C VAL A 194 8.34 1.89 60.91
N THR A 195 9.52 1.29 60.76
CA THR A 195 10.13 0.44 61.79
C THR A 195 10.42 1.23 63.07
N LYS A 196 11.00 2.44 62.95
CA LYS A 196 11.21 3.34 64.10
C LYS A 196 9.91 3.74 64.78
N LEU A 197 8.86 4.02 64.01
CA LEU A 197 7.54 4.37 64.53
C LEU A 197 6.91 3.21 65.30
N ILE A 198 7.04 1.98 64.80
CA ILE A 198 6.57 0.76 65.49
C ILE A 198 7.27 0.61 66.83
N VAL A 199 8.60 0.74 66.89
CA VAL A 199 9.37 0.67 68.15
C VAL A 199 8.89 1.72 69.15
N ARG A 200 8.74 2.99 68.72
CA ARG A 200 8.23 4.07 69.58
C ARG A 200 6.82 3.80 70.07
N SER A 201 5.95 3.24 69.23
CA SER A 201 4.58 2.88 69.60
C SER A 201 4.54 1.80 70.67
N HIS A 202 5.41 0.79 70.58
CA HIS A 202 5.57 -0.22 71.63
C HIS A 202 6.04 0.39 72.95
N SER A 203 7.06 1.26 72.93
CA SER A 203 7.54 1.95 74.14
C SER A 203 6.45 2.81 74.78
N LEU A 204 5.63 3.50 73.98
CA LEU A 204 4.51 4.28 74.49
C LEU A 204 3.46 3.39 75.17
N MET A 205 3.11 2.25 74.57
CA MET A 205 2.17 1.31 75.19
C MET A 205 2.69 0.77 76.53
N GLU A 206 3.99 0.48 76.65
CA GLU A 206 4.59 0.08 77.92
C GLU A 206 4.50 1.17 78.99
N LEU A 207 4.76 2.43 78.63
CA LEU A 207 4.64 3.57 79.55
C LEU A 207 3.20 3.81 80.00
N LEU A 208 2.23 3.67 79.09
CA LEU A 208 0.80 3.79 79.43
C LEU A 208 0.37 2.69 80.41
N GLY A 209 0.85 1.46 80.24
CA GLY A 209 0.60 0.37 81.19
C GLY A 209 1.16 0.67 82.58
N LYS A 210 2.40 1.20 82.66
CA LYS A 210 3.00 1.64 83.93
C LYS A 210 2.25 2.79 84.58
N GLN A 211 1.75 3.73 83.78
CA GLN A 211 0.94 4.84 84.27
C GLN A 211 -0.37 4.35 84.90
N GLU A 212 -1.02 3.35 84.29
CA GLU A 212 -2.22 2.72 84.83
C GLU A 212 -1.94 2.02 86.17
N GLU A 213 -0.87 1.22 86.25
CA GLU A 213 -0.42 0.54 87.48
C GLU A 213 -0.16 1.52 88.63
N LEU A 214 0.62 2.57 88.38
CA LEU A 214 0.88 3.63 89.36
C LEU A 214 -0.41 4.37 89.77
N GLY A 215 -1.37 4.48 88.86
CA GLY A 215 -2.69 5.05 89.14
C GLY A 215 -3.49 4.21 90.15
N GLU A 216 -3.45 2.88 90.04
CA GLU A 216 -4.08 1.97 91.00
C GLU A 216 -3.36 1.95 92.35
N ASP A 217 -2.03 1.94 92.35
CA ASP A 217 -1.23 2.04 93.57
C ASP A 217 -1.53 3.31 94.37
N LEU A 218 -1.66 4.46 93.68
CA LEU A 218 -1.98 5.72 94.32
C LEU A 218 -3.35 5.66 95.01
N LYS A 219 -4.39 5.11 94.35
CA LYS A 219 -5.72 4.91 94.94
C LYS A 219 -5.62 4.06 96.22
N GLN A 220 -4.82 3.00 96.20
CA GLN A 220 -4.63 2.12 97.36
C GLN A 220 -3.89 2.85 98.51
N ILE A 221 -2.89 3.68 98.20
CA ILE A 221 -2.17 4.50 99.17
C ILE A 221 -3.12 5.53 99.82
N GLU A 222 -4.00 6.17 99.04
CA GLU A 222 -4.98 7.12 99.57
C GLU A 222 -5.93 6.45 100.59
N VAL A 223 -6.43 5.25 100.28
CA VAL A 223 -7.25 4.45 101.21
C VAL A 223 -6.47 4.13 102.50
N ASN A 224 -5.21 3.70 102.36
CA ASN A 224 -4.35 3.37 103.50
C ASN A 224 -4.03 4.60 104.35
N SER A 225 -3.78 5.76 103.72
CA SER A 225 -3.55 7.04 104.39
C SER A 225 -4.79 7.49 105.17
N ALA A 226 -5.99 7.38 104.57
CA ALA A 226 -7.24 7.67 105.26
C ALA A 226 -7.48 6.75 106.47
N ARG A 227 -7.13 5.46 106.34
CA ARG A 227 -7.14 4.50 107.46
C ARG A 227 -6.15 4.89 108.55
N ALA A 228 -4.90 5.20 108.21
CA ALA A 228 -3.87 5.61 109.15
C ALA A 228 -4.27 6.88 109.94
N LYS A 229 -4.85 7.89 109.26
CA LYS A 229 -5.39 9.09 109.91
C LYS A 229 -6.51 8.76 110.92
N ARG A 230 -7.39 7.80 110.60
CA ARG A 230 -8.43 7.33 111.54
C ARG A 230 -7.81 6.64 112.75
N CYS A 231 -6.86 5.72 112.55
CA CYS A 231 -6.17 5.05 113.64
C CYS A 231 -5.41 6.03 114.55
N LYS A 232 -4.70 7.00 113.96
CA LYS A 232 -3.99 8.05 114.70
C LYS A 232 -4.92 8.79 115.65
N ARG A 233 -6.08 9.26 115.15
CA ARG A 233 -7.08 9.96 115.99
C ARG A 233 -7.59 9.09 117.14
N ALA A 234 -7.86 7.81 116.89
CA ALA A 234 -8.31 6.88 117.93
C ALA A 234 -7.25 6.68 119.03
N ILE A 235 -5.96 6.58 118.67
CA ILE A 235 -4.86 6.48 119.64
C ILE A 235 -4.71 7.79 120.43
N GLU A 236 -4.80 8.94 119.76
CA GLU A 236 -4.76 10.26 120.43
C GLU A 236 -5.89 10.39 121.47
N GLU A 237 -7.10 9.91 121.14
CA GLU A 237 -8.25 9.83 122.06
C GLU A 237 -7.99 8.88 123.23
N MET A 238 -7.56 7.64 122.98
CA MET A 238 -7.19 6.68 124.03
C MET A 238 -6.08 7.20 124.95
N HIS A 239 -5.10 7.93 124.41
CA HIS A 239 -4.02 8.53 125.19
C HIS A 239 -4.53 9.62 126.12
N LEU A 240 -5.41 10.50 125.62
CA LEU A 240 -6.08 11.52 126.45
C LEU A 240 -6.86 10.88 127.61
N ASP A 241 -7.61 9.82 127.33
CA ASP A 241 -8.35 9.06 128.36
C ASP A 241 -7.41 8.47 129.42
N ALA A 242 -6.32 7.81 129.01
CA ALA A 242 -5.33 7.25 129.91
C ALA A 242 -4.67 8.32 130.79
N VAL A 243 -4.31 9.48 130.22
CA VAL A 243 -3.75 10.62 130.96
C VAL A 243 -4.75 11.18 131.98
N MET A 244 -6.04 11.26 131.63
CA MET A 244 -7.09 11.69 132.57
C MET A 244 -7.26 10.71 133.74
N VAL A 245 -7.21 9.40 133.47
CA VAL A 245 -7.29 8.37 134.52
C VAL A 245 -6.06 8.41 135.44
N ALA A 246 -4.85 8.50 134.89
CA ALA A 246 -3.62 8.59 135.67
C ALA A 246 -3.63 9.81 136.63
N LYS A 247 -4.06 10.98 136.15
CA LYS A 247 -4.19 12.18 136.99
C LYS A 247 -5.16 12.02 138.17
N LYS A 248 -6.22 11.20 138.02
CA LYS A 248 -7.15 10.90 139.13
C LYS A 248 -6.51 10.01 140.19
N LEU A 249 -5.54 9.17 139.82
CA LEU A 249 -4.85 8.25 140.72
C LEU A 249 -3.72 8.93 141.53
N ASP A 250 -3.10 9.98 140.99
CA ASP A 250 -2.05 10.77 141.66
C ASP A 250 -2.58 11.83 142.64
N ALA A 251 -3.91 11.95 142.81
CA ALA A 251 -4.49 12.82 143.82
C ALA A 251 -4.21 12.24 145.22
N PRO A 252 -3.62 12.99 146.17
CA PRO A 252 -3.30 12.48 147.49
C PRO A 252 -4.59 12.05 148.20
N VAL A 253 -4.65 10.79 148.61
CA VAL A 253 -5.64 10.30 149.58
C VAL A 253 -5.38 11.07 150.86
N VAL A 254 -6.16 12.12 151.09
CA VAL A 254 -6.23 12.82 152.38
C VAL A 254 -6.88 11.83 153.35
N ASN A 255 -6.04 11.05 154.03
CA ASN A 255 -6.34 10.41 155.29
C ASN A 255 -5.78 11.27 156.42
#